data_AF-A0A1I1PPP5-F1
#
_entry.id   AF-A0A1I1PPP5-F1
#
_cell.length_a   1.000
_cell.length_b   1.000
_cell.length_c   1.000
_cell.angle_alpha   90.00
_cell.angle_beta   90.00
_cell.angle_gamma   90.00
#
_symmetry.space_group_name_H-M   'P 1'
#
loop_
_entity.id
_entity.type
_entity.pdbx_description
1 polymer ?
#
loop_
_entity_poly.entity_id
_entity_poly.type
_entity_poly.pdbx_seq_one_letter_code
_entity_poly.pdbx_strand_id
1 'polypeptide(L)'
;MRSPRFKKWFAALPVLNQPQRLQVIDALRPAAGLDQLLALLDGFRTERCCPACASTRWHRHGQANGLQRYRCRECRRTFNDLSGTPLAR
;
A
#
# COMPACT_ATOMS: atom_id res chain seq x y z
N MET A 1 21.88 15.73 6.88
CA MET A 1 23.18 16.00 6.20
C MET A 1 23.08 17.26 5.35
N ARG A 2 23.94 18.26 5.56
CA ARG A 2 24.05 19.43 4.66
C ARG A 2 25.44 19.44 4.00
N SER A 3 25.71 18.46 3.13
CA SER A 3 26.98 18.41 2.39
C SER A 3 26.80 18.87 0.94
N PRO A 4 27.72 19.67 0.38
CA PRO A 4 27.71 20.02 -1.04
C PRO A 4 27.78 18.80 -1.96
N ARG A 5 28.48 17.74 -1.52
CA ARG A 5 28.54 16.44 -2.21
C ARG A 5 27.16 15.79 -2.33
N PHE A 6 26.34 15.84 -1.28
CA PHE A 6 24.97 15.33 -1.30
C PHE A 6 24.10 16.10 -2.30
N LYS A 7 24.18 17.43 -2.33
CA LYS A 7 23.41 18.25 -3.29
C LYS A 7 23.73 17.88 -4.74
N LYS A 8 25.02 17.74 -5.08
CA LYS A 8 25.46 17.31 -6.41
C LYS A 8 24.94 15.92 -6.78
N TRP A 9 25.06 14.96 -5.87
CA TRP A 9 24.53 13.61 -6.08
C TRP A 9 23.01 13.61 -6.26
N PHE A 10 22.28 14.33 -5.43
CA PHE A 10 20.81 14.42 -5.49
C PHE A 10 20.32 15.01 -6.82
N ALA A 11 21.04 16.00 -7.37
CA ALA A 11 20.73 16.59 -8.67
C ALA A 11 20.89 15.59 -9.84
N ALA A 12 21.62 14.49 -9.66
CA ALA A 12 21.81 13.44 -10.65
C ALA A 12 20.73 12.33 -10.62
N LEU A 13 19.78 12.37 -9.67
CA LEU A 13 18.70 11.37 -9.61
C LEU A 13 17.85 11.26 -10.89
N PRO A 14 17.50 12.35 -11.61
CA PRO A 14 16.68 12.26 -12.81
C PRO A 14 17.32 11.43 -13.95
N VAL A 15 18.65 11.40 -14.03
CA VAL A 15 19.38 10.69 -15.10
C VAL A 15 19.62 9.21 -14.81
N LEU A 16 19.20 8.71 -13.65
CA LEU A 16 19.32 7.29 -13.32
C LEU A 16 18.47 6.43 -14.25
N ASN A 17 19.04 5.31 -14.70
CA ASN A 17 18.30 4.27 -15.41
C ASN A 17 17.46 3.41 -14.45
N GLN A 18 16.63 2.52 -15.00
CA GLN A 18 15.70 1.72 -14.20
C GLN A 18 16.39 0.85 -13.12
N PRO A 19 17.46 0.08 -13.42
CA PRO A 19 18.20 -0.65 -12.39
C PRO A 19 18.76 0.25 -11.27
N GLN A 20 19.34 1.40 -11.61
CA GLN A 20 19.91 2.32 -10.64
C GLN A 20 18.84 2.94 -9.73
N ARG A 21 17.66 3.26 -10.27
CA ARG A 21 16.53 3.74 -9.46
C ARG A 21 16.09 2.71 -8.43
N LEU A 22 15.99 1.44 -8.83
CA LEU A 22 15.62 0.35 -7.93
C LEU A 22 16.64 0.19 -6.79
N GLN A 23 17.93 0.26 -7.10
CA GLN A 23 18.98 0.21 -6.07
C GLN A 23 18.87 1.35 -5.04
N VAL A 24 18.59 2.57 -5.49
CA VAL A 24 18.39 3.73 -4.58
C VAL A 24 17.15 3.52 -3.70
N ILE A 25 16.05 3.04 -4.28
CA ILE A 25 14.82 2.75 -3.54
C ILE A 25 15.07 1.69 -2.46
N ASP A 26 15.73 0.59 -2.81
CA ASP A 26 16.03 -0.50 -1.88
C ASP A 26 16.96 -0.05 -0.75
N ALA A 27 17.98 0.76 -1.04
CA ALA A 27 18.87 1.30 -0.02
C ALA A 27 18.16 2.25 0.97
N LEU A 28 17.14 2.97 0.51
CA LEU A 28 16.38 3.91 1.34
C LEU A 28 15.22 3.25 2.11
N ARG A 29 14.71 2.10 1.64
CA ARG A 29 13.54 1.42 2.20
C ARG A 29 13.64 1.14 3.72
N PRO A 30 14.76 0.63 4.28
CA PRO A 30 14.88 0.39 5.72
C PRO A 30 14.91 1.69 6.53
N ALA A 31 15.58 2.73 6.00
CA ALA A 31 15.74 4.02 6.67
C ALA A 31 14.47 4.88 6.62
N ALA A 32 13.58 4.63 5.65
CA ALA A 32 12.31 5.32 5.50
C ALA A 32 11.20 4.78 6.42
N GLY A 33 11.47 3.75 7.24
CA GLY A 33 10.42 3.04 8.00
C GLY A 33 9.42 2.31 7.10
N LEU A 34 9.71 2.19 5.80
CA LEU A 34 8.80 1.62 4.82
C LEU A 34 8.62 0.11 5.06
N ASP A 35 9.65 -0.59 5.55
CA ASP A 35 9.53 -2.00 5.92
C ASP A 35 8.57 -2.21 7.11
N GLN A 36 8.57 -1.30 8.10
CA GLN A 36 7.62 -1.35 9.21
C GLN A 36 6.19 -1.06 8.76
N LEU A 37 6.01 -0.11 7.83
CA LEU A 37 4.71 0.18 7.23
C LEU A 37 4.21 -1.00 6.37
N LEU A 38 5.08 -1.61 5.57
CA LEU A 38 4.76 -2.78 4.75
C LEU A 38 4.42 -4.00 5.63
N ALA A 39 5.18 -4.24 6.70
CA ALA A 39 4.87 -5.29 7.66
C ALA A 39 3.52 -5.05 8.36
N LEU A 40 3.19 -3.81 8.70
CA LEU A 40 1.88 -3.44 9.25
C LEU A 40 0.76 -3.69 8.23
N LEU A 41 0.97 -3.31 6.97
CA LEU A 41 0.03 -3.57 5.86
C LEU A 41 -0.19 -5.06 5.60
N ASP A 42 0.87 -5.86 5.63
CA ASP A 42 0.75 -7.31 5.48
C ASP A 42 0.05 -7.94 6.68
N GLY A 43 0.20 -7.39 7.89
CA GLY A 43 -0.59 -7.77 9.07
C GLY A 43 -2.10 -7.51 8.93
N PHE A 44 -2.51 -6.56 8.08
CA PHE A 44 -3.92 -6.32 7.75
C PHE A 44 -4.46 -7.25 6.65
N ARG A 45 -3.63 -8.09 6.03
CA ARG A 45 -4.10 -9.09 5.05
C ARG A 45 -4.73 -10.28 5.75
N THR A 46 -5.91 -10.08 6.33
CA THR A 46 -6.81 -11.19 6.68
C THR A 46 -7.42 -11.79 5.42
N GLU A 47 -7.79 -13.06 5.46
CA GLU A 47 -8.66 -13.66 4.45
C GLU A 47 -9.82 -12.71 4.16
N ARG A 48 -10.07 -12.39 2.88
CA ARG A 48 -11.08 -11.40 2.50
C ARG A 48 -12.45 -11.89 2.96
N CYS A 49 -12.92 -11.33 4.07
CA CYS A 49 -14.23 -11.53 4.63
C CYS A 49 -14.94 -10.18 4.77
N CYS A 50 -16.26 -10.20 4.90
CA CYS A 50 -17.00 -8.97 5.14
C CYS A 50 -16.66 -8.42 6.54
N PRO A 51 -16.15 -7.19 6.67
CA PRO A 51 -15.76 -6.64 7.98
C PRO A 51 -16.95 -6.41 8.93
N ALA A 52 -18.17 -6.43 8.41
CA ALA A 52 -19.38 -6.23 9.22
C ALA A 52 -19.98 -7.52 9.80
N CYS A 53 -19.74 -8.68 9.16
CA CYS A 53 -20.37 -9.94 9.57
C CYS A 53 -19.48 -11.18 9.40
N ALA A 54 -18.19 -11.00 9.11
CA ALA A 54 -17.18 -12.04 8.88
C ALA A 54 -17.49 -13.04 7.74
N SER A 55 -18.55 -12.85 6.95
CA SER A 55 -18.89 -13.76 5.85
C SER A 55 -17.83 -13.73 4.74
N THR A 56 -17.40 -14.90 4.30
CA THR A 56 -16.50 -15.10 3.15
C THR A 56 -17.26 -15.12 1.80
N ARG A 57 -18.59 -15.00 1.83
CA ARG A 57 -19.43 -14.96 0.63
C ARG A 57 -19.61 -13.52 0.16
N TRP A 58 -18.92 -13.14 -0.91
CA TRP A 58 -19.00 -11.81 -1.52
C TRP A 58 -18.79 -11.88 -3.04
N HIS A 59 -19.08 -10.79 -3.74
CA HIS A 59 -18.77 -10.62 -5.16
C HIS A 59 -18.17 -9.23 -5.43
N ARG A 60 -17.47 -9.07 -6.55
CA ARG A 60 -16.96 -7.78 -7.02
C ARG A 60 -18.14 -6.86 -7.37
N HIS A 61 -18.09 -5.61 -6.91
CA HIS A 61 -19.16 -4.64 -7.04
C HIS A 61 -18.61 -3.28 -7.51
N GLY A 62 -17.97 -3.28 -8.68
CA GLY A 62 -17.35 -2.09 -9.26
C GLY A 62 -16.08 -1.65 -8.55
N GLN A 63 -15.62 -0.44 -8.85
CA GLN A 63 -14.41 0.16 -8.27
C GLN A 63 -14.72 1.58 -7.79
N ALA A 64 -13.99 2.05 -6.78
CA ALA A 64 -14.01 3.46 -6.34
C ALA A 64 -12.61 3.85 -5.86
N ASN A 65 -12.17 5.07 -6.20
CA ASN A 65 -10.83 5.57 -5.83
C ASN A 65 -9.68 4.62 -6.23
N GLY A 66 -9.81 3.93 -7.37
CA GLY A 66 -8.82 2.94 -7.84
C GLY A 66 -8.82 1.62 -7.07
N LEU A 67 -9.73 1.42 -6.12
CA LEU A 67 -9.83 0.21 -5.31
C LEU A 67 -11.02 -0.65 -5.77
N GLN A 68 -10.84 -1.96 -5.75
CA GLN A 68 -11.91 -2.92 -5.95
C GLN A 68 -12.92 -2.81 -4.80
N ARG A 69 -14.20 -2.59 -5.12
CA ARG A 69 -15.29 -2.74 -4.16
C ARG A 69 -15.84 -4.15 -4.22
N TYR A 70 -16.22 -4.66 -3.06
CA TYR A 70 -16.87 -5.94 -2.85
C TYR A 70 -18.22 -5.70 -2.21
N ARG A 71 -19.19 -6.59 -2.48
CA ARG A 71 -20.48 -6.60 -1.79
C ARG A 71 -20.70 -7.96 -1.15
N CYS A 72 -20.94 -7.94 0.16
CA CYS A 72 -21.25 -9.15 0.93
C CYS A 72 -22.59 -9.72 0.47
N ARG A 73 -22.68 -11.05 0.33
CA ARG A 73 -23.93 -11.75 -0.01
C ARG A 73 -24.85 -11.91 1.20
N GLU A 74 -24.29 -11.88 2.41
CA GLU A 74 -25.03 -12.04 3.67
C GLU A 74 -25.65 -10.72 4.14
N CYS A 75 -24.82 -9.75 4.54
CA CYS A 75 -25.30 -8.48 5.10
C CYS A 75 -25.53 -7.38 4.05
N ARG A 76 -25.25 -7.65 2.77
CA ARG A 76 -25.41 -6.73 1.62
C ARG A 76 -24.59 -5.43 1.66
N ARG A 77 -23.76 -5.21 2.70
CA ARG A 77 -22.84 -4.08 2.81
C ARG A 77 -21.69 -4.17 1.81
N THR A 78 -21.17 -3.02 1.39
CA THR A 78 -19.98 -2.95 0.54
C THR A 78 -18.72 -2.67 1.35
N PHE A 79 -17.60 -3.23 0.92
CA PHE A 79 -16.28 -3.04 1.51
C PHE A 79 -15.21 -3.10 0.42
N ASN A 80 -13.96 -2.80 0.76
CA ASN A 80 -12.77 -2.88 -0.10
C ASN A 80 -11.59 -3.41 0.73
N ASP A 81 -10.43 -3.57 0.10
CA ASP A 81 -9.23 -4.07 0.78
C ASP A 81 -8.71 -3.15 1.90
N LEU A 82 -9.16 -1.89 1.98
CA LEU A 82 -8.82 -0.96 3.06
C LEU A 82 -9.87 -0.91 4.17
N SER A 83 -11.02 -1.56 3.99
CA SER A 83 -12.11 -1.50 4.96
C SER A 83 -11.71 -2.16 6.27
N GLY A 84 -11.93 -1.47 7.40
CA GLY A 84 -11.49 -1.95 8.72
C GLY A 84 -10.00 -1.69 9.02
N THR A 85 -9.26 -1.06 8.11
CA THR A 85 -7.90 -0.58 8.36
C THR A 85 -7.91 0.90 8.75
N PRO A 86 -6.86 1.40 9.44
CA PRO A 86 -6.68 2.84 9.66
C PRO A 86 -6.53 3.68 8.39
N LEU A 87 -6.40 3.03 7.22
CA LEU A 87 -6.29 3.68 5.91
C LEU A 87 -7.65 3.82 5.21
N ALA A 88 -8.73 3.32 5.80
CA ALA A 88 -10.08 3.61 5.34
C ALA A 88 -10.32 5.11 5.44
N ARG A 89 -10.43 5.78 4.29
CA ARG A 89 -10.86 7.17 4.16
C ARG A 89 -12.37 7.25 3.99
#